data_AF-A0A060WLF6-F1
#
_entry.id   AF-A0A060WLF6-F1
#
_cell.length_a   1.000
_cell.length_b   1.000
_cell.length_c   1.000
_cell.angle_alpha   90.00
_cell.angle_beta   90.00
_cell.angle_gamma   90.00
#
_symmetry.space_group_name_H-M   'P 1'
#
loop_
_entity.id
_entity.type
_entity.pdbx_description
1 polymer ?
#
loop_
_entity_poly.entity_id
_entity_poly.type
_entity_poly.pdbx_seq_one_letter_code
_entity_poly.pdbx_strand_id
1 'polypeptide(L)'
;MNFHDLKKSGHKYRLLILFDCHLAPPYGDIMKVETSGASLRTAKADGGNDEGVIASHRMAEHDRAAMDKYKRLIMKVAKRNEVDPAVICGIISRESRAGTGLDKHGRGDNGKAFGLMQIDTTPAPSGGGHTPKGEWNSEEHLQQGTEILILFIKRIQEKFNSWTKEQQLKGGIAAYNKGDDRVESYEEVDTHYSNDVVARAQWFYKHGYRETTNLIKVAAVVVGVAVGGGSAVALAPIVLTGIGFCAGGIAAGSTAAGMMSAAAIANGGGVAAGSLVAILQSAGAVGLSGTATAVVGSAGAAIGGAMGGAVGWLKTKIS
;
A
#
# COMPACT_ATOMS: atom_id res chain seq x y z
N MET A 1 24.73 1.97 -21.40
CA MET A 1 26.11 1.81 -20.87
C MET A 1 26.29 0.36 -20.45
N ASN A 2 27.26 -0.35 -21.03
CA ASN A 2 27.50 -1.78 -20.77
C ASN A 2 28.48 -1.97 -19.61
N PHE A 3 28.30 -3.07 -18.86
CA PHE A 3 29.02 -3.43 -17.63
C PHE A 3 30.56 -3.49 -17.76
N HIS A 4 31.07 -3.54 -18.99
CA HIS A 4 32.50 -3.65 -19.29
C HIS A 4 33.27 -2.34 -19.10
N ASP A 5 32.58 -1.19 -19.13
CA ASP A 5 33.22 0.14 -19.02
C ASP A 5 33.39 0.63 -17.57
N LEU A 6 32.68 0.03 -16.60
CA LEU A 6 32.75 0.42 -15.19
C LEU A 6 34.02 -0.05 -14.47
N LYS A 7 34.83 -0.92 -15.08
CA LYS A 7 36.03 -1.51 -14.45
C LYS A 7 37.32 -0.70 -14.67
N LYS A 8 37.31 0.33 -15.54
CA LYS A 8 38.53 1.06 -15.96
C LYS A 8 38.76 2.42 -15.29
N SER A 9 37.78 2.95 -14.55
CA SER A 9 37.96 4.22 -13.82
C SER A 9 38.35 3.92 -12.37
N GLY A 10 39.64 4.01 -12.06
CA GLY A 10 40.22 3.81 -10.73
C GLY A 10 39.90 4.90 -9.71
N HIS A 11 38.64 5.32 -9.60
CA HIS A 11 38.20 6.23 -8.55
C HIS A 11 37.49 5.45 -7.44
N LYS A 12 38.07 5.50 -6.25
CA LYS A 12 37.53 4.96 -5.01
C LYS A 12 36.14 5.54 -4.74
N TYR A 13 35.08 4.82 -5.10
CA TYR A 13 33.73 5.14 -4.62
C TYR A 13 33.63 4.72 -3.15
N ARG A 14 33.87 5.69 -2.27
CA ARG A 14 33.48 5.61 -0.86
C ARG A 14 31.95 5.70 -0.83
N LEU A 15 31.29 4.55 -0.99
CA LEU A 15 29.84 4.41 -0.95
C LEU A 15 29.38 4.70 0.49
N LEU A 16 29.05 5.96 0.78
CA LEU A 16 28.40 6.35 2.01
C LEU A 16 26.92 5.92 1.88
N ILE A 17 26.62 4.67 2.23
CA ILE A 17 25.23 4.21 2.39
C ILE A 17 24.71 4.85 3.67
N LEU A 18 24.00 5.97 3.56
CA LEU A 18 23.14 6.45 4.63
C LEU A 18 21.98 5.46 4.74
N PHE A 19 22.05 4.61 5.75
CA PHE A 19 21.00 3.69 6.16
C PHE A 19 19.87 4.50 6.79
N ASP A 20 18.90 4.95 6.00
CA ASP A 20 17.60 5.33 6.56
C ASP A 20 16.64 4.14 6.49
N CYS A 21 16.37 3.65 7.69
CA CYS A 21 15.50 2.54 8.02
C CYS A 21 14.04 2.97 7.82
N HIS A 22 13.34 2.37 6.86
CA HIS A 22 11.91 2.57 6.60
C HIS A 22 11.44 4.04 6.47
N LEU A 23 11.21 4.48 5.23
CA LEU A 23 10.15 5.47 5.04
C LEU A 23 8.85 4.77 5.41
N ALA A 24 8.34 5.02 6.63
CA ALA A 24 6.94 4.78 6.96
C ALA A 24 6.07 5.31 5.80
N PRO A 25 4.90 4.70 5.50
CA PRO A 25 4.04 5.19 4.42
C PRO A 25 3.91 6.72 4.57
N PRO A 26 4.25 7.50 3.52
CA PRO A 26 4.44 8.95 3.68
C PRO A 26 3.19 9.67 4.22
N TYR A 27 2.05 9.00 4.08
CA TYR A 27 0.73 9.46 4.46
C TYR A 27 0.08 8.68 5.61
N GLY A 28 0.74 7.71 6.24
CA GLY A 28 0.21 6.93 7.38
C GLY A 28 -0.34 5.54 7.01
N ASP A 29 -0.50 4.68 8.02
CA ASP A 29 -1.04 3.32 7.88
C ASP A 29 -2.55 3.29 8.16
N ILE A 30 -3.36 3.02 7.13
CA ILE A 30 -4.83 3.03 7.23
C ILE A 30 -5.37 2.05 8.27
N MET A 31 -4.64 0.97 8.55
CA MET A 31 -5.04 -0.04 9.54
C MET A 31 -4.84 0.42 10.98
N LYS A 32 -4.13 1.52 11.20
CA LYS A 32 -3.90 2.13 12.51
C LYS A 32 -4.75 3.38 12.76
N VAL A 33 -5.49 3.84 11.74
CA VAL A 33 -6.38 5.00 11.88
C VAL A 33 -7.62 4.60 12.68
N GLU A 34 -7.89 5.28 13.78
CA GLU A 34 -9.08 5.08 14.58
C GLU A 34 -10.34 5.53 13.84
N THR A 35 -11.43 4.78 13.98
CA THR A 35 -12.70 5.16 13.37
C THR A 35 -13.93 4.65 14.10
N SER A 36 -14.96 5.51 14.17
CA SER A 36 -16.30 5.15 14.59
C SER A 36 -17.17 4.58 13.45
N GLY A 37 -16.76 4.72 12.18
CA GLY A 37 -17.48 4.30 10.99
C GLY A 37 -18.65 5.22 10.59
N ALA A 38 -19.61 4.68 9.84
CA ALA A 38 -20.72 5.40 9.24
C ALA A 38 -21.75 5.83 10.28
N SER A 39 -22.35 7.02 10.11
CA SER A 39 -23.54 7.38 10.87
C SER A 39 -24.76 6.58 10.41
N LEU A 40 -25.77 6.48 11.29
CA LEU A 40 -27.07 5.91 10.92
C LEU A 40 -27.69 6.59 9.68
N ARG A 41 -27.51 7.90 9.50
CA ARG A 41 -27.98 8.63 8.30
C ARG A 41 -27.35 8.06 7.03
N THR A 42 -26.03 7.82 7.06
CA THR A 42 -25.30 7.28 5.91
C THR A 42 -25.73 5.85 5.62
N ALA A 43 -25.84 5.01 6.67
CA ALA A 43 -26.29 3.62 6.52
C ALA A 43 -27.73 3.51 6.01
N LYS A 44 -28.63 4.39 6.47
CA LYS A 44 -30.03 4.43 5.99
C LYS A 44 -30.16 4.84 4.53
N ALA A 45 -29.30 5.71 4.03
CA ALA A 45 -29.27 6.05 2.61
C ALA A 45 -28.98 4.81 1.72
N ASP A 46 -28.36 3.79 2.31
CA ASP A 46 -28.03 2.50 1.71
C ASP A 46 -29.02 1.38 2.07
N GLY A 47 -30.13 1.70 2.75
CA GLY A 47 -31.12 0.72 3.20
C GLY A 47 -30.69 -0.11 4.43
N GLY A 48 -29.60 0.28 5.09
CA GLY A 48 -29.15 -0.32 6.35
C GLY A 48 -29.82 0.28 7.59
N ASN A 49 -29.91 -0.51 8.66
CA ASN A 49 -30.45 -0.07 9.97
C ASN A 49 -29.38 0.01 11.07
N ASP A 50 -28.16 -0.45 10.79
CA ASP A 50 -27.04 -0.44 11.71
C ASP A 50 -26.12 0.75 11.40
N GLU A 51 -25.43 1.28 12.41
CA GLU A 51 -24.41 2.31 12.22
C GLU A 51 -23.01 1.82 12.62
N GLY A 52 -22.04 2.69 12.47
CA GLY A 52 -20.65 2.50 12.83
C GLY A 52 -19.85 1.66 11.85
N VAL A 53 -18.78 1.03 12.36
CA VAL A 53 -17.81 0.27 11.55
C VAL A 53 -18.46 -0.88 10.79
N ILE A 54 -19.39 -1.61 11.42
CA ILE A 54 -20.09 -2.73 10.78
C ILE A 54 -20.90 -2.25 9.56
N ALA A 55 -21.60 -1.13 9.67
CA ALA A 55 -22.35 -0.56 8.56
C ALA A 55 -21.41 -0.18 7.40
N SER A 56 -20.30 0.48 7.71
CA SER A 56 -19.26 0.86 6.74
C SER A 56 -18.71 -0.37 6.00
N HIS A 57 -18.39 -1.43 6.74
CA HIS A 57 -17.92 -2.69 6.18
C HIS A 57 -18.94 -3.33 5.23
N ARG A 58 -20.22 -3.36 5.59
CA ARG A 58 -21.28 -3.90 4.71
C ARG A 58 -21.43 -3.08 3.43
N MET A 59 -21.34 -1.76 3.53
CA MET A 59 -21.38 -0.87 2.35
C MET A 59 -20.16 -1.13 1.43
N ALA A 60 -18.96 -1.27 1.99
CA ALA A 60 -17.77 -1.64 1.23
C ALA A 60 -17.88 -3.03 0.59
N GLU A 61 -18.44 -4.00 1.32
CA GLU A 61 -18.70 -5.35 0.83
C GLU A 61 -19.67 -5.37 -0.35
N HIS A 62 -20.77 -4.64 -0.23
CA HIS A 62 -21.75 -4.47 -1.29
C HIS A 62 -21.12 -3.88 -2.56
N ASP A 63 -20.24 -2.90 -2.42
CA ASP A 63 -19.59 -2.23 -3.55
C ASP A 63 -18.45 -3.06 -4.18
N ARG A 64 -18.02 -4.16 -3.54
CA ARG A 64 -16.83 -4.93 -3.93
C ARG A 64 -16.86 -5.40 -5.37
N ALA A 65 -17.98 -5.98 -5.82
CA ALA A 65 -18.08 -6.53 -7.18
C ALA A 65 -17.92 -5.45 -8.27
N ALA A 66 -18.41 -4.23 -8.00
CA ALA A 66 -18.19 -3.09 -8.87
C ALA A 66 -16.75 -2.57 -8.77
N MET A 67 -16.18 -2.53 -7.56
CA MET A 67 -14.80 -2.11 -7.31
C MET A 67 -13.77 -3.00 -8.03
N ASP A 68 -14.01 -4.32 -8.10
CA ASP A 68 -13.08 -5.30 -8.69
C ASP A 68 -12.79 -5.00 -10.18
N LYS A 69 -13.70 -4.31 -10.88
CA LYS A 69 -13.51 -3.86 -12.28
C LYS A 69 -12.34 -2.87 -12.41
N TYR A 70 -12.10 -2.06 -11.37
CA TYR A 70 -11.11 -0.98 -11.37
C TYR A 70 -9.85 -1.33 -10.58
N LYS A 71 -9.83 -2.49 -9.90
CA LYS A 71 -8.74 -2.91 -9.01
C LYS A 71 -7.35 -2.72 -9.62
N ARG A 72 -7.15 -3.12 -10.87
CA ARG A 72 -5.83 -2.98 -11.54
C ARG A 72 -5.40 -1.51 -11.67
N LEU A 73 -6.33 -0.62 -12.04
CA LEU A 73 -6.05 0.81 -12.19
C LEU A 73 -5.81 1.46 -10.82
N ILE A 74 -6.64 1.14 -9.83
CA ILE A 74 -6.49 1.62 -8.45
C ILE A 74 -5.12 1.24 -7.89
N MET A 75 -4.73 -0.04 -7.98
CA MET A 75 -3.41 -0.50 -7.52
C MET A 75 -2.26 0.23 -8.25
N LYS A 76 -2.40 0.47 -9.55
CA LYS A 76 -1.38 1.19 -10.35
C LYS A 76 -1.22 2.64 -9.91
N VAL A 77 -2.33 3.37 -9.72
CA VAL A 77 -2.33 4.77 -9.27
C VAL A 77 -1.83 4.86 -7.83
N ALA A 78 -2.33 4.00 -6.93
CA ALA A 78 -1.91 3.93 -5.54
C ALA A 78 -0.39 3.78 -5.42
N LYS A 79 0.18 2.80 -6.14
CA LYS A 79 1.62 2.57 -6.19
C LYS A 79 2.41 3.76 -6.71
N ARG A 80 1.95 4.41 -7.79
CA ARG A 80 2.63 5.58 -8.37
C ARG A 80 2.72 6.74 -7.38
N ASN A 81 1.72 6.88 -6.52
CA ASN A 81 1.59 8.01 -5.61
C ASN A 81 1.92 7.66 -4.15
N GLU A 82 2.38 6.44 -3.87
CA GLU A 82 2.71 5.97 -2.50
C GLU A 82 1.53 6.11 -1.51
N VAL A 83 0.31 5.96 -2.00
CA VAL A 83 -0.93 5.94 -1.21
C VAL A 83 -1.39 4.49 -1.08
N ASP A 84 -1.94 4.10 0.08
CA ASP A 84 -2.53 2.77 0.23
C ASP A 84 -3.74 2.61 -0.73
N PRO A 85 -3.76 1.60 -1.64
CA PRO A 85 -4.88 1.40 -2.56
C PRO A 85 -6.22 1.25 -1.84
N ALA A 86 -6.24 0.76 -0.60
CA ALA A 86 -7.44 0.65 0.21
C ALA A 86 -8.08 2.02 0.51
N VAL A 87 -7.28 3.08 0.69
CA VAL A 87 -7.78 4.45 0.90
C VAL A 87 -8.52 4.95 -0.33
N ILE A 88 -7.95 4.73 -1.52
CA ILE A 88 -8.61 5.07 -2.79
C ILE A 88 -9.93 4.30 -2.92
N CYS A 89 -9.96 3.00 -2.58
CA CYS A 89 -11.20 2.21 -2.58
C CYS A 89 -12.24 2.73 -1.59
N GLY A 90 -11.83 3.12 -0.38
CA GLY A 90 -12.72 3.69 0.63
C GLY A 90 -13.42 4.95 0.11
N ILE A 91 -12.66 5.85 -0.52
CA ILE A 91 -13.19 7.07 -1.15
C ILE A 91 -14.14 6.71 -2.30
N ILE A 92 -13.72 5.87 -3.25
CA ILE A 92 -14.56 5.49 -4.40
C ILE A 92 -15.89 4.85 -3.95
N SER A 93 -15.84 3.98 -2.94
CA SER A 93 -17.05 3.37 -2.37
C SER A 93 -17.96 4.42 -1.76
N ARG A 94 -17.42 5.35 -0.97
CA ARG A 94 -18.20 6.44 -0.36
C ARG A 94 -18.79 7.41 -1.39
N GLU A 95 -18.00 7.77 -2.40
CA GLU A 95 -18.34 8.83 -3.36
C GLU A 95 -19.32 8.37 -4.43
N SER A 96 -19.12 7.17 -4.98
CA SER A 96 -19.83 6.76 -6.20
C SER A 96 -20.38 5.34 -6.16
N ARG A 97 -20.20 4.62 -5.05
CA ARG A 97 -20.54 3.19 -4.95
C ARG A 97 -19.82 2.38 -6.03
N ALA A 98 -18.54 2.69 -6.23
CA ALA A 98 -17.73 2.20 -7.35
C ALA A 98 -18.40 2.42 -8.73
N GLY A 99 -18.99 3.59 -8.90
CA GLY A 99 -19.66 4.02 -10.13
C GLY A 99 -21.13 3.64 -10.25
N THR A 100 -21.67 2.80 -9.38
CA THR A 100 -23.09 2.39 -9.47
C THR A 100 -24.06 3.50 -9.04
N GLY A 101 -23.58 4.50 -8.30
CA GLY A 101 -24.33 5.71 -7.94
C GLY A 101 -24.21 6.87 -8.93
N LEU A 102 -23.54 6.68 -10.07
CA LEU A 102 -23.33 7.75 -11.06
C LEU A 102 -24.34 7.66 -12.20
N ASP A 103 -24.61 8.80 -12.84
CA ASP A 103 -25.35 8.82 -14.09
C ASP A 103 -24.53 8.26 -15.27
N LYS A 104 -25.17 8.18 -16.45
CA LYS A 104 -24.55 7.66 -17.67
C LYS A 104 -23.33 8.45 -18.18
N HIS A 105 -23.11 9.66 -17.66
CA HIS A 105 -21.97 10.52 -17.97
C HIS A 105 -20.93 10.53 -16.85
N GLY A 106 -21.07 9.63 -15.86
CA GLY A 106 -20.18 9.56 -14.71
C GLY A 106 -20.34 10.74 -13.74
N ARG A 107 -21.49 11.43 -13.75
CA ARG A 107 -21.77 12.55 -12.85
C ARG A 107 -22.55 12.08 -11.63
N GLY A 108 -22.28 12.75 -10.51
CA GLY A 108 -23.08 12.68 -9.29
C GLY A 108 -23.31 14.09 -8.73
N ASP A 109 -23.86 14.17 -7.52
CA ASP A 109 -24.24 15.43 -6.84
C ASP A 109 -24.97 16.43 -7.77
N ASN A 110 -26.03 15.97 -8.43
CA ASN A 110 -26.81 16.78 -9.38
C ASN A 110 -25.96 17.41 -10.51
N GLY A 111 -24.93 16.71 -10.97
CA GLY A 111 -24.04 17.16 -12.05
C GLY A 111 -22.78 17.88 -11.59
N LYS A 112 -22.66 18.18 -10.29
CA LYS A 112 -21.57 18.99 -9.72
C LYS A 112 -20.26 18.22 -9.61
N ALA A 113 -20.31 16.92 -9.41
CA ALA A 113 -19.13 16.08 -9.23
C ALA A 113 -18.96 15.06 -10.36
N PHE A 114 -17.70 14.71 -10.65
CA PHE A 114 -17.34 13.86 -11.78
C PHE A 114 -16.53 12.62 -11.36
N GLY A 115 -16.89 11.47 -11.92
CA GLY A 115 -16.14 10.22 -11.89
C GLY A 115 -16.14 9.46 -10.57
N LEU A 116 -15.39 8.35 -10.54
CA LEU A 116 -15.36 7.39 -9.43
C LEU A 116 -15.06 8.03 -8.06
N MET A 117 -14.12 8.99 -8.04
CA MET A 117 -13.73 9.76 -6.85
C MET A 117 -14.46 11.12 -6.71
N GLN A 118 -15.50 11.39 -7.51
CA GLN A 118 -16.37 12.57 -7.43
C GLN A 118 -15.62 13.91 -7.27
N ILE A 119 -14.76 14.23 -8.24
CA ILE A 119 -14.04 15.51 -8.28
C ILE A 119 -15.05 16.63 -8.49
N ASP A 120 -15.08 17.61 -7.58
CA ASP A 120 -15.97 18.77 -7.63
C ASP A 120 -15.60 19.71 -8.79
N THR A 121 -16.56 19.93 -9.68
CA THR A 121 -16.44 20.75 -10.89
C THR A 121 -17.10 22.11 -10.76
N THR A 122 -17.68 22.42 -9.60
CA THR A 122 -18.27 23.73 -9.36
C THR A 122 -17.20 24.81 -9.25
N PRO A 123 -17.45 26.04 -9.75
CA PRO A 123 -16.45 27.10 -9.74
C PRO A 123 -15.97 27.46 -8.33
N ALA A 124 -14.66 27.68 -8.20
CA ALA A 124 -14.08 28.32 -7.02
C ALA A 124 -14.57 29.78 -6.90
N PRO A 125 -14.70 30.34 -5.68
CA PRO A 125 -14.30 29.74 -4.40
C PRO A 125 -15.40 28.91 -3.72
N SER A 126 -16.62 28.89 -4.26
CA SER A 126 -17.75 28.17 -3.64
C SER A 126 -17.67 26.64 -3.77
N GLY A 127 -16.84 26.13 -4.67
CA GLY A 127 -16.44 24.73 -4.70
C GLY A 127 -15.04 24.50 -5.28
N GLY A 128 -14.77 23.29 -5.75
CA GLY A 128 -13.42 22.81 -6.03
C GLY A 128 -12.69 23.46 -7.21
N GLY A 129 -13.41 24.06 -8.16
CA GLY A 129 -12.84 24.73 -9.33
C GLY A 129 -12.01 23.80 -10.25
N HIS A 130 -12.18 22.49 -10.13
CA HIS A 130 -11.38 21.53 -10.88
C HIS A 130 -11.96 21.30 -12.27
N THR A 131 -11.08 21.23 -13.26
CA THR A 131 -11.41 20.69 -14.59
C THR A 131 -11.12 19.18 -14.57
N PRO A 132 -12.13 18.30 -14.76
CA PRO A 132 -11.90 16.86 -14.78
C PRO A 132 -10.97 16.42 -15.91
N LYS A 133 -10.16 15.39 -15.65
CA LYS A 133 -9.23 14.78 -16.59
C LYS A 133 -9.65 13.35 -16.91
N GLY A 134 -9.61 13.01 -18.20
CA GLY A 134 -9.92 11.67 -18.69
C GLY A 134 -11.39 11.27 -18.57
N GLU A 135 -11.66 10.00 -18.83
CA GLU A 135 -12.99 9.41 -18.64
C GLU A 135 -13.28 9.23 -17.14
N TRP A 136 -14.56 9.23 -16.77
CA TRP A 136 -15.05 9.19 -15.39
C TRP A 136 -14.53 8.00 -14.54
N ASN A 137 -14.05 6.93 -15.19
CA ASN A 137 -13.51 5.71 -14.60
C ASN A 137 -12.08 5.38 -15.06
N SER A 138 -11.37 6.33 -15.66
CA SER A 138 -10.03 6.16 -16.22
C SER A 138 -8.90 6.21 -15.19
N GLU A 139 -7.69 5.80 -15.60
CA GLU A 139 -6.48 5.99 -14.80
C GLU A 139 -6.21 7.48 -14.55
N GLU A 140 -6.44 8.34 -15.54
CA GLU A 140 -6.27 9.78 -15.47
C GLU A 140 -7.19 10.41 -14.42
N HIS A 141 -8.45 9.98 -14.36
CA HIS A 141 -9.40 10.40 -13.33
C HIS A 141 -8.95 9.97 -11.93
N LEU A 142 -8.59 8.69 -11.78
CA LEU A 142 -8.10 8.16 -10.50
C LEU A 142 -6.81 8.86 -10.05
N GLN A 143 -5.90 9.15 -10.98
CA GLN A 143 -4.68 9.90 -10.71
C GLN A 143 -5.02 11.31 -10.21
N GLN A 144 -5.92 12.03 -10.88
CA GLN A 144 -6.33 13.37 -10.47
C GLN A 144 -6.98 13.39 -9.08
N GLY A 145 -7.93 12.48 -8.81
CA GLY A 145 -8.58 12.38 -7.50
C GLY A 145 -7.58 12.05 -6.38
N THR A 146 -6.62 11.17 -6.66
CA THR A 146 -5.57 10.81 -5.71
C THR A 146 -4.61 11.98 -5.45
N GLU A 147 -4.25 12.77 -6.47
CA GLU A 147 -3.42 13.97 -6.31
C GLU A 147 -4.10 15.04 -5.45
N ILE A 148 -5.42 15.23 -5.61
CA ILE A 148 -6.23 16.13 -4.77
C ILE A 148 -6.23 15.64 -3.31
N LEU A 149 -6.41 14.33 -3.08
CA LEU A 149 -6.30 13.75 -1.74
C LEU A 149 -4.92 14.02 -1.12
N ILE A 150 -3.85 13.78 -1.87
CA ILE A 150 -2.48 14.00 -1.38
C ILE A 150 -2.23 15.47 -1.05
N LEU A 151 -2.75 16.40 -1.86
CA LEU A 151 -2.70 17.82 -1.57
C LEU A 151 -3.31 18.11 -0.20
N PHE A 152 -4.51 17.58 0.08
CA PHE A 152 -5.16 17.78 1.37
C PHE A 152 -4.42 17.11 2.53
N ILE A 153 -3.91 15.89 2.35
CA ILE A 153 -3.08 15.25 3.38
C ILE A 153 -1.87 16.12 3.70
N LYS A 154 -1.15 16.63 2.70
CA LYS A 154 0.01 17.51 2.93
C LYS A 154 -0.36 18.81 3.64
N ARG A 155 -1.47 19.46 3.27
CA ARG A 155 -1.97 20.65 3.97
C ARG A 155 -2.29 20.37 5.43
N ILE A 156 -2.89 19.22 5.73
CA ILE A 156 -3.16 18.80 7.12
C ILE A 156 -1.87 18.48 7.87
N GLN A 157 -0.88 17.84 7.23
CA GLN A 157 0.44 17.60 7.83
C GLN A 157 1.14 18.91 8.19
N GLU A 158 1.04 19.92 7.34
CA GLU A 158 1.58 21.27 7.59
C GLU A 158 0.82 21.99 8.71
N LYS A 159 -0.52 21.98 8.65
CA LYS A 159 -1.41 22.65 9.62
C LYS A 159 -1.33 22.03 11.02
N PHE A 160 -1.23 20.70 11.12
CA PHE A 160 -1.23 19.93 12.36
C PHE A 160 0.02 19.05 12.46
N ASN A 161 1.18 19.67 12.50
CA ASN A 161 2.47 18.97 12.53
C ASN A 161 2.72 18.14 13.80
N SER A 162 1.95 18.37 14.88
CA SER A 162 2.01 17.61 16.13
C SER A 162 1.19 16.32 16.10
N TRP A 163 0.30 16.15 15.12
CA TRP A 163 -0.51 14.95 14.95
C TRP A 163 0.33 13.79 14.43
N THR A 164 -0.08 12.56 14.75
CA THR A 164 0.50 11.37 14.13
C THR A 164 0.17 11.31 12.64
N LYS A 165 0.92 10.52 11.88
CA LYS A 165 0.65 10.31 10.44
C LYS A 165 -0.74 9.74 10.19
N GLU A 166 -1.23 8.87 11.07
CA GLU A 166 -2.58 8.30 11.03
C GLU A 166 -3.66 9.36 11.25
N GLN A 167 -3.45 10.27 12.21
CA GLN A 167 -4.37 11.38 12.45
C GLN A 167 -4.38 12.35 11.26
N GLN A 168 -3.21 12.63 10.69
CA GLN A 168 -3.06 13.46 9.49
C GLN A 168 -3.71 12.81 8.26
N LEU A 169 -3.62 11.48 8.11
CA LEU A 169 -4.33 10.74 7.06
C LEU A 169 -5.84 10.94 7.17
N LYS A 170 -6.39 10.71 8.37
CA LYS A 170 -7.82 10.89 8.64
C LYS A 170 -8.26 12.33 8.38
N GLY A 171 -7.44 13.30 8.79
CA GLY A 171 -7.67 14.72 8.52
C GLY A 171 -7.65 15.06 7.03
N GLY A 172 -6.71 14.51 6.26
CA GLY A 172 -6.66 14.68 4.81
C GLY A 172 -7.87 14.07 4.09
N ILE A 173 -8.33 12.90 4.54
CA ILE A 173 -9.58 12.29 4.06
C ILE A 173 -10.79 13.18 4.41
N ALA A 174 -10.84 13.75 5.61
CA ALA A 174 -11.91 14.69 5.98
C ALA A 174 -11.86 15.94 5.08
N ALA A 175 -10.67 16.53 4.89
CA ALA A 175 -10.45 17.70 4.06
C ALA A 175 -10.80 17.45 2.58
N TYR A 176 -10.64 16.23 2.07
CA TYR A 176 -11.12 15.87 0.74
C TYR A 176 -12.61 16.17 0.53
N ASN A 177 -13.44 16.01 1.58
CA ASN A 177 -14.86 16.29 1.53
C ASN A 177 -15.22 17.75 1.82
N LYS A 178 -14.55 18.39 2.79
CA LYS A 178 -14.97 19.70 3.34
C LYS A 178 -13.99 20.85 3.14
N GLY A 179 -12.84 20.60 2.52
CA GLY A 179 -11.70 21.51 2.49
C GLY A 179 -10.89 21.49 3.79
N ASP A 180 -9.60 21.81 3.71
CA ASP A 180 -8.68 21.80 4.85
C ASP A 180 -8.91 22.96 5.84
N ASP A 181 -9.48 24.07 5.39
CA ASP A 181 -9.84 25.20 6.27
C ASP A 181 -10.78 24.77 7.40
N ARG A 182 -11.74 23.87 7.09
CA ARG A 182 -12.78 23.40 8.01
C ARG A 182 -12.36 22.21 8.88
N VAL A 183 -11.08 21.86 8.87
CA VAL A 183 -10.50 20.89 9.80
C VAL A 183 -9.80 21.70 10.90
N GLU A 184 -10.42 21.87 12.07
CA GLU A 184 -9.88 22.74 13.13
C GLU A 184 -9.26 21.94 14.29
N SER A 185 -9.77 20.74 14.59
CA SER A 185 -9.21 19.83 15.60
C SER A 185 -9.36 18.35 15.23
N TYR A 186 -8.75 17.44 16.00
CA TYR A 186 -8.84 16.00 15.72
C TYR A 186 -10.22 15.45 16.08
N GLU A 187 -10.85 16.00 17.11
CA GLU A 187 -12.23 15.73 17.50
C GLU A 187 -13.20 16.10 16.37
N GLU A 188 -12.92 17.18 15.63
CA GLU A 188 -13.68 17.56 14.45
C GLU A 188 -13.31 16.79 13.18
N VAL A 189 -12.12 16.17 13.12
CA VAL A 189 -11.80 15.19 12.07
C VAL A 189 -12.64 13.94 12.23
N ASP A 190 -13.15 13.67 13.43
CA ASP A 190 -14.08 12.58 13.71
C ASP A 190 -15.50 12.81 13.13
N THR A 191 -15.61 13.50 12.00
CA THR A 191 -16.86 13.61 11.23
C THR A 191 -17.30 12.26 10.64
N HIS A 192 -18.58 12.16 10.25
CA HIS A 192 -19.15 10.97 9.61
C HIS A 192 -18.56 10.62 8.23
N TYR A 193 -17.84 11.53 7.56
CA TYR A 193 -17.25 11.26 6.25
C TYR A 193 -15.96 10.45 6.37
N SER A 194 -14.95 11.01 7.04
CA SER A 194 -13.63 10.38 7.21
C SER A 194 -13.74 9.07 7.97
N ASN A 195 -14.60 8.99 8.99
CA ASN A 195 -14.83 7.75 9.72
C ASN A 195 -15.34 6.61 8.82
N ASP A 196 -16.40 6.86 8.08
CA ASP A 196 -16.93 5.85 7.16
C ASP A 196 -15.88 5.46 6.10
N VAL A 197 -15.20 6.44 5.48
CA VAL A 197 -14.15 6.16 4.49
C VAL A 197 -13.02 5.31 5.05
N VAL A 198 -12.53 5.63 6.26
CA VAL A 198 -11.49 4.84 6.93
C VAL A 198 -11.96 3.41 7.18
N ALA A 199 -13.17 3.22 7.73
CA ALA A 199 -13.71 1.90 7.99
C ALA A 199 -13.90 1.09 6.69
N ARG A 200 -14.41 1.70 5.61
CA ARG A 200 -14.48 1.07 4.29
C ARG A 200 -13.10 0.69 3.75
N ALA A 201 -12.11 1.57 3.88
CA ALA A 201 -10.74 1.31 3.46
C ALA A 201 -10.14 0.12 4.23
N GLN A 202 -10.28 0.08 5.56
CA GLN A 202 -9.82 -1.06 6.37
C GLN A 202 -10.45 -2.39 5.93
N TRP A 203 -11.72 -2.36 5.53
CA TRP A 203 -12.36 -3.53 4.93
C TRP A 203 -11.69 -3.92 3.61
N PHE A 204 -11.52 -3.00 2.66
CA PHE A 204 -10.87 -3.27 1.37
C PHE A 204 -9.42 -3.79 1.53
N TYR A 205 -8.65 -3.24 2.48
CA TYR A 205 -7.31 -3.68 2.81
C TYR A 205 -7.27 -5.19 3.17
N LYS A 206 -8.17 -5.60 4.08
CA LYS A 206 -8.33 -7.01 4.49
C LYS A 206 -8.75 -7.90 3.32
N HIS A 207 -9.43 -7.34 2.33
CA HIS A 207 -9.97 -8.06 1.17
C HIS A 207 -9.12 -7.96 -0.10
N GLY A 208 -7.84 -7.64 0.05
CA GLY A 208 -6.84 -7.79 -1.01
C GLY A 208 -6.68 -6.56 -1.90
N TYR A 209 -7.13 -5.39 -1.44
CA TYR A 209 -6.76 -4.08 -1.98
C TYR A 209 -5.63 -3.50 -1.13
N ARG A 210 -4.50 -4.20 -1.12
CA ARG A 210 -3.26 -3.80 -0.45
C ARG A 210 -2.13 -4.10 -1.40
N GLU A 211 -1.02 -3.36 -1.29
CA GLU A 211 0.21 -3.70 -1.99
C GLU A 211 0.67 -5.09 -1.53
N THR A 212 0.29 -6.12 -2.28
CA THR A 212 0.85 -7.44 -2.14
C THR A 212 2.05 -7.48 -3.04
N THR A 213 3.25 -7.29 -2.47
CA THR A 213 4.45 -7.68 -3.21
C THR A 213 4.28 -9.18 -3.46
N ASN A 214 4.08 -9.56 -4.73
CA ASN A 214 3.92 -10.97 -5.11
C ASN A 214 5.04 -11.77 -4.46
N LEU A 215 4.71 -12.55 -3.42
CA LEU A 215 5.68 -13.37 -2.68
C LEU A 215 6.44 -14.30 -3.64
N ILE A 216 5.80 -14.70 -4.75
CA ILE A 216 6.42 -15.46 -5.84
C ILE A 216 7.49 -14.65 -6.59
N LYS A 217 7.28 -13.35 -6.84
CA LYS A 217 8.27 -12.46 -7.49
C LYS A 217 9.41 -12.11 -6.54
N VAL A 218 9.11 -11.87 -5.26
CA VAL A 218 10.13 -11.65 -4.22
C VAL A 218 10.95 -12.92 -4.03
N ALA A 219 10.31 -14.08 -3.90
CA ALA A 219 10.99 -15.37 -3.85
C ALA A 219 11.83 -15.63 -5.10
N ALA A 220 11.34 -15.31 -6.31
CA ALA A 220 12.12 -15.47 -7.54
C ALA A 220 13.33 -14.54 -7.62
N VAL A 221 13.22 -13.28 -7.17
CA VAL A 221 14.35 -12.34 -7.10
C VAL A 221 15.36 -12.77 -6.03
N VAL A 222 14.89 -13.20 -4.87
CA VAL A 222 15.73 -13.73 -3.79
C VAL A 222 16.44 -15.03 -4.21
N VAL A 223 15.75 -15.93 -4.91
CA VAL A 223 16.31 -17.17 -5.48
C VAL A 223 17.32 -16.86 -6.59
N GLY A 224 17.05 -15.87 -7.46
CA GLY A 224 18.00 -15.43 -8.47
C GLY A 224 19.29 -14.84 -7.88
N VAL A 225 19.20 -14.20 -6.71
CA VAL A 225 20.37 -13.70 -5.96
C VAL A 225 21.15 -14.84 -5.28
N ALA A 226 20.47 -15.89 -4.81
CA ALA A 226 21.10 -17.01 -4.13
C ALA A 226 21.78 -18.03 -5.07
N VAL A 227 21.37 -18.12 -6.35
CA VAL A 227 21.82 -19.19 -7.28
C VAL A 227 22.99 -18.78 -8.21
N GLY A 228 23.44 -17.53 -8.17
CA GLY A 228 24.82 -17.20 -8.58
C GLY A 228 25.00 -16.42 -9.90
N GLY A 229 26.01 -15.58 -9.86
CA GLY A 229 26.48 -14.66 -10.90
C GLY A 229 26.93 -13.36 -10.21
N GLY A 230 28.24 -13.07 -10.20
CA GLY A 230 28.89 -12.05 -9.36
C GLY A 230 28.35 -10.60 -9.43
N SER A 231 27.36 -10.33 -10.28
CA SER A 231 26.59 -9.09 -10.37
C SER A 231 25.37 -9.01 -9.43
N ALA A 232 24.85 -10.13 -8.91
CA ALA A 232 23.65 -10.17 -8.06
C ALA A 232 23.90 -9.67 -6.62
N VAL A 233 25.15 -9.72 -6.15
CA VAL A 233 25.57 -9.37 -4.78
C VAL A 233 25.43 -7.86 -4.50
N ALA A 234 25.57 -7.02 -5.52
CA ALA A 234 25.53 -5.56 -5.35
C ALA A 234 24.10 -5.00 -5.18
N LEU A 235 23.10 -5.66 -5.77
CA LEU A 235 21.70 -5.23 -5.72
C LEU A 235 20.91 -5.91 -4.58
N ALA A 236 21.41 -7.02 -4.05
CA ALA A 236 20.77 -7.75 -2.95
C ALA A 236 20.47 -6.86 -1.73
N PRO A 237 21.38 -5.99 -1.24
CA PRO A 237 21.08 -5.10 -0.12
C PRO A 237 19.95 -4.11 -0.43
N ILE A 238 19.87 -3.61 -1.67
CA ILE A 238 18.85 -2.64 -2.11
C ILE A 238 17.47 -3.32 -2.13
N VAL A 239 17.40 -4.52 -2.72
CA VAL A 239 16.14 -5.27 -2.80
C VAL A 239 15.67 -5.74 -1.43
N LEU A 240 16.58 -6.23 -0.58
CA LEU A 240 16.26 -6.67 0.79
C LEU A 240 15.76 -5.51 1.66
N THR A 241 16.40 -4.35 1.55
CA THR A 241 15.96 -3.14 2.26
C THR A 241 14.59 -2.68 1.75
N GLY A 242 14.38 -2.69 0.43
CA GLY A 242 13.12 -2.30 -0.20
C GLY A 242 11.92 -3.17 0.18
N ILE A 243 12.13 -4.42 0.61
CA ILE A 243 11.07 -5.31 1.11
C ILE A 243 10.98 -5.37 2.64
N GLY A 244 11.88 -4.67 3.35
CA GLY A 244 11.83 -4.47 4.80
C GLY A 244 12.76 -5.33 5.66
N PHE A 245 13.76 -5.98 5.07
CA PHE A 245 14.88 -6.55 5.84
C PHE A 245 15.98 -5.49 5.99
N CYS A 246 16.15 -4.95 7.20
CA CYS A 246 17.08 -3.86 7.52
C CYS A 246 18.18 -4.31 8.49
N ALA A 247 19.20 -3.46 8.65
CA ALA A 247 20.32 -3.69 9.57
C ALA A 247 19.85 -3.94 11.02
N GLY A 248 18.80 -3.24 11.45
CA GLY A 248 18.18 -3.35 12.77
C GLY A 248 17.10 -4.42 12.90
N GLY A 249 16.86 -5.24 11.87
CA GLY A 249 15.82 -6.28 11.86
C GLY A 249 14.75 -6.07 10.78
N ILE A 250 13.61 -6.76 10.95
CA ILE A 250 12.48 -6.66 10.02
C ILE A 250 11.64 -5.45 10.38
N ALA A 251 11.45 -4.56 9.43
CA ALA A 251 10.69 -3.35 9.67
C ALA A 251 9.17 -3.62 9.72
N ALA A 252 8.51 -3.01 10.70
CA ALA A 252 7.10 -3.26 11.00
C ALA A 252 6.18 -2.81 9.85
N GLY A 253 5.17 -3.62 9.52
CA GLY A 253 4.22 -3.35 8.42
C GLY A 253 4.76 -3.64 7.01
N SER A 254 6.02 -4.06 6.88
CA SER A 254 6.64 -4.39 5.59
C SER A 254 6.23 -5.75 5.03
N THR A 255 6.57 -5.99 3.77
CA THR A 255 6.46 -7.33 3.14
C THR A 255 7.27 -8.37 3.92
N ALA A 256 8.43 -8.00 4.45
CA ALA A 256 9.23 -8.86 5.33
C ALA A 256 8.53 -9.17 6.65
N ALA A 257 7.80 -8.22 7.24
CA ALA A 257 6.98 -8.48 8.43
C ALA A 257 5.82 -9.43 8.14
N GLY A 258 5.22 -9.33 6.95
CA GLY A 258 4.23 -10.30 6.47
C GLY A 258 4.81 -11.72 6.29
N MET A 259 6.03 -11.83 5.75
CA MET A 259 6.74 -13.11 5.65
C MET A 259 7.07 -13.70 7.03
N MET A 260 7.51 -12.87 7.97
CA MET A 260 7.73 -13.27 9.36
C MET A 260 6.45 -13.76 10.02
N SER A 261 5.33 -13.04 9.83
CA SER A 261 4.03 -13.42 10.37
C SER A 261 3.54 -14.75 9.80
N ALA A 262 3.64 -14.94 8.48
CA ALA A 262 3.27 -16.21 7.84
C ALA A 262 4.15 -17.38 8.33
N ALA A 263 5.47 -17.15 8.47
CA ALA A 263 6.38 -18.14 9.01
C ALA A 263 6.09 -18.45 10.49
N ALA A 264 5.77 -17.44 11.30
CA ALA A 264 5.42 -17.63 12.71
C ALA A 264 4.14 -18.43 12.88
N ILE A 265 3.12 -18.18 12.07
CA ILE A 265 1.86 -18.96 12.04
C ILE A 265 2.16 -20.41 11.65
N ALA A 266 2.94 -20.63 10.58
CA ALA A 266 3.28 -21.97 10.11
C ALA A 266 4.12 -22.78 11.11
N ASN A 267 4.87 -22.12 12.00
CA ASN A 267 5.75 -22.75 12.98
C ASN A 267 5.24 -22.65 14.44
N GLY A 268 3.98 -22.26 14.66
CA GLY A 268 3.37 -22.25 15.98
C GLY A 268 3.89 -21.17 16.95
N GLY A 269 4.40 -20.03 16.44
CA GLY A 269 4.71 -18.85 17.26
C GLY A 269 6.07 -18.20 17.04
N GLY A 270 6.88 -18.66 16.07
CA GLY A 270 8.20 -18.07 15.83
C GLY A 270 8.79 -18.35 14.45
N VAL A 271 9.87 -17.65 14.09
CA VAL A 271 10.61 -17.93 12.85
C VAL A 271 11.63 -19.03 13.12
N ALA A 272 11.49 -20.17 12.45
CA ALA A 272 12.45 -21.26 12.59
C ALA A 272 13.87 -20.82 12.18
N ALA A 273 14.87 -21.18 12.98
CA ALA A 273 16.28 -20.95 12.67
C ALA A 273 16.65 -21.64 11.34
N GLY A 274 17.33 -20.94 10.44
CA GLY A 274 17.67 -21.45 9.10
C GLY A 274 16.53 -21.36 8.08
N SER A 275 15.35 -20.86 8.44
CA SER A 275 14.29 -20.56 7.47
C SER A 275 14.64 -19.40 6.54
N LEU A 276 13.93 -19.28 5.42
CA LEU A 276 14.12 -18.20 4.46
C LEU A 276 14.04 -16.81 5.12
N VAL A 277 13.12 -16.61 6.07
CA VAL A 277 13.01 -15.34 6.82
C VAL A 277 14.25 -15.08 7.67
N ALA A 278 14.76 -16.10 8.38
CA ALA A 278 15.97 -15.97 9.19
C ALA A 278 17.23 -15.68 8.34
N ILE A 279 17.32 -16.29 7.16
CA ILE A 279 18.44 -16.08 6.23
C ILE A 279 18.39 -14.67 5.64
N LEU A 280 17.22 -14.20 5.21
CA LEU A 280 17.08 -12.84 4.67
C LEU A 280 17.26 -11.77 5.74
N GLN A 281 16.85 -12.05 6.97
CA GLN A 281 17.12 -11.18 8.12
C GLN A 281 18.62 -11.11 8.43
N SER A 282 19.34 -12.22 8.36
CA SER A 282 20.80 -12.24 8.48
C SER A 282 21.48 -11.45 7.35
N ALA A 283 21.00 -11.59 6.11
CA ALA A 283 21.53 -10.86 4.97
C ALA A 283 21.26 -9.34 5.05
N GLY A 284 20.08 -8.93 5.55
CA GLY A 284 19.72 -7.53 5.80
C GLY A 284 20.48 -6.91 6.98
N ALA A 285 20.79 -7.70 8.01
CA ALA A 285 21.52 -7.27 9.21
C ALA A 285 23.00 -6.97 8.95
N VAL A 286 23.67 -7.82 8.17
CA VAL A 286 25.14 -7.82 8.06
C VAL A 286 25.63 -7.12 6.78
N GLY A 287 24.78 -7.01 5.75
CA GLY A 287 25.22 -6.68 4.39
C GLY A 287 26.08 -7.80 3.79
N LEU A 288 26.09 -7.93 2.45
CA LEU A 288 26.91 -8.96 1.79
C LEU A 288 28.39 -8.54 1.74
N SER A 289 29.16 -8.92 2.76
CA SER A 289 30.63 -8.98 2.66
C SER A 289 31.07 -10.33 2.07
N GLY A 290 32.28 -10.40 1.50
CA GLY A 290 32.77 -11.57 0.76
C GLY A 290 32.76 -12.90 1.53
N THR A 291 32.90 -12.85 2.86
CA THR A 291 32.83 -14.03 3.75
C THR A 291 31.40 -14.48 4.06
N ALA A 292 30.43 -13.55 4.09
CA ALA A 292 29.00 -13.88 4.27
C ALA A 292 28.40 -14.58 3.04
N THR A 293 28.96 -14.34 1.84
CA THR A 293 28.51 -14.95 0.58
C THR A 293 28.68 -16.47 0.55
N ALA A 294 29.72 -17.01 1.20
CA ALA A 294 29.96 -18.45 1.27
C ALA A 294 28.97 -19.17 2.21
N VAL A 295 28.63 -18.55 3.34
CA VAL A 295 27.65 -19.09 4.30
C VAL A 295 26.25 -19.06 3.69
N VAL A 296 25.87 -17.95 3.04
CA VAL A 296 24.60 -17.84 2.30
C VAL A 296 24.55 -18.80 1.11
N GLY A 297 25.66 -19.04 0.42
CA GLY A 297 25.76 -20.04 -0.65
C GLY A 297 25.51 -21.47 -0.17
N SER A 298 26.04 -21.83 1.01
CA SER A 298 25.82 -23.15 1.60
C SER A 298 24.37 -23.37 2.08
N ALA A 299 23.73 -22.32 2.62
CA ALA A 299 22.31 -22.34 2.97
C ALA A 299 21.40 -22.33 1.72
N GLY A 300 21.80 -21.60 0.66
CA GLY A 300 21.12 -21.57 -0.63
C GLY A 300 21.11 -22.93 -1.33
N ALA A 301 22.19 -23.71 -1.21
CA ALA A 301 22.26 -25.08 -1.72
C ALA A 301 21.28 -26.03 -1.00
N ALA A 302 21.15 -25.89 0.33
CA ALA A 302 20.19 -26.68 1.11
C ALA A 302 18.72 -26.39 0.72
N ILE A 303 18.39 -25.11 0.49
CA ILE A 303 17.06 -24.68 0.06
C ILE A 303 16.78 -25.07 -1.40
N GLY A 304 17.76 -24.95 -2.29
CA GLY A 304 17.67 -25.42 -3.67
C GLY A 304 17.37 -26.91 -3.76
N GLY A 305 17.99 -27.72 -2.89
CA GLY A 305 17.69 -29.15 -2.76
C GLY A 305 16.27 -29.44 -2.27
N ALA A 306 15.81 -28.74 -1.23
CA ALA A 306 14.46 -28.93 -0.67
C ALA A 306 13.34 -28.53 -1.66
N MET A 307 13.52 -27.42 -2.39
CA MET A 307 12.56 -26.98 -3.41
C MET A 307 12.63 -27.82 -4.69
N GLY A 308 13.81 -28.32 -5.09
CA GLY A 308 13.95 -29.29 -6.17
C GLY A 308 13.15 -30.57 -5.89
N GLY A 309 13.18 -31.03 -4.64
CA GLY A 309 12.35 -32.14 -4.18
C GLY A 309 10.84 -31.85 -4.22
N ALA A 310 10.42 -30.67 -3.75
CA ALA A 310 9.01 -30.28 -3.75
C ALA A 310 8.43 -30.08 -5.17
N VAL A 311 9.21 -29.48 -6.08
CA VAL A 311 8.82 -29.30 -7.49
C VAL A 311 8.81 -30.64 -8.23
N GLY A 312 9.75 -31.55 -7.93
CA GLY A 312 9.75 -32.91 -8.43
C GLY A 312 8.50 -33.70 -8.00
N TRP A 313 8.15 -33.62 -6.71
CA TRP A 313 6.94 -34.25 -6.14
C TRP A 313 5.64 -33.70 -6.75
N LEU A 314 5.57 -32.38 -7.01
CA LEU A 314 4.40 -31.77 -7.65
C LEU A 314 4.25 -32.21 -9.12
N LYS A 315 5.37 -32.34 -9.85
CA LYS A 315 5.35 -32.85 -11.24
C LYS A 315 4.85 -34.28 -11.33
N THR A 316 5.17 -35.14 -10.36
CA THR A 316 4.69 -36.53 -10.33
C THR A 316 3.20 -36.66 -9.95
N LYS A 317 2.57 -35.62 -9.41
CA LYS A 317 1.13 -35.58 -9.08
C LYS A 317 0.26 -34.98 -10.19
N ILE A 318 0.88 -34.31 -11.17
CA ILE A 318 0.20 -33.58 -12.26
C ILE A 318 0.44 -34.28 -13.63
N SER A 319 1.19 -35.39 -13.63
CA SER A 319 1.33 -36.33 -14.76
C SER A 319 0.34 -37.48 -14.60
#